data_AF-J9GNH3-F1
#
_entry.id   AF-J9GNH3-F1
#
_cell.length_a   1.000
_cell.length_b   1.000
_cell.length_c   1.000
_cell.angle_alpha   90.00
_cell.angle_beta   90.00
_cell.angle_gamma   90.00
#
_symmetry.space_group_name_H-M   'P 1'
#
loop_
_entity.id
_entity.type
_entity.pdbx_description
1 polymer ?
#
loop_
_entity_poly.entity_id
_entity_poly.type
_entity_poly.pdbx_seq_one_letter_code
_entity_poly.pdbx_strand_id
1 'polypeptide(L)'
;MQNISQSQFSDTKIALPPLPEQEAIVTYLDSKVAKIDEYISIAEKKIAALEELKQTIIAEAVTRGIHKDVPMRDSGVKWIGMIPEHWDLLRAKNIFERQFRPVRDCDEVVTCFRDGQVTLRKNRRIEGFTESLKEIGYQGIRKGDLVIHQMDAFAGSIGVSDSDGKGTPVYICCLPKDSKNVNVYFYA
;
A
#
# COMPACT_ATOMS: atom_id res chain seq x y z
N MET A 1 -27.27 -23.39 -0.93
CA MET A 1 -26.49 -23.96 0.19
C MET A 1 -26.16 -25.39 -0.17
N GLN A 2 -24.87 -25.71 -0.31
CA GLN A 2 -24.42 -27.11 -0.40
C GLN A 2 -24.15 -27.62 1.00
N ASN A 3 -24.66 -28.82 1.31
CA ASN A 3 -24.53 -29.50 2.58
C ASN A 3 -24.38 -31.02 2.32
N ILE A 4 -23.61 -31.69 3.18
CA ILE A 4 -23.43 -33.15 3.15
C ILE A 4 -24.38 -33.74 4.20
N SER A 5 -25.30 -34.61 3.80
CA SER A 5 -26.19 -35.30 4.72
C SER A 5 -25.47 -36.41 5.49
N GLN A 6 -25.99 -36.78 6.66
CA GLN A 6 -25.46 -37.89 7.46
C GLN A 6 -25.38 -39.20 6.66
N SER A 7 -26.41 -39.48 5.84
CA SER A 7 -26.44 -40.66 4.97
C SER A 7 -25.30 -40.64 3.95
N GLN A 8 -25.06 -39.49 3.30
CA GLN A 8 -23.97 -39.33 2.35
C GLN A 8 -22.59 -39.53 2.99
N PHE A 9 -22.41 -39.07 4.23
CA PHE A 9 -21.16 -39.27 4.96
C PHE A 9 -20.95 -40.75 5.32
N SER A 10 -21.98 -41.44 5.82
CA SER A 10 -21.92 -42.86 6.17
C SER A 10 -21.63 -43.77 4.98
N ASP A 11 -22.12 -43.43 3.80
CA ASP A 11 -21.93 -44.23 2.58
C ASP A 11 -20.59 -43.95 1.87
N THR A 12 -19.78 -43.03 2.40
CA THR A 12 -18.47 -42.69 1.82
C THR A 12 -17.47 -43.82 2.05
N LYS A 13 -17.03 -44.44 0.96
CA LYS A 13 -16.00 -45.48 1.00
C LYS A 13 -14.63 -44.84 1.23
N ILE A 14 -13.92 -45.30 2.25
CA ILE A 14 -12.54 -44.90 2.55
C ILE A 14 -11.59 -46.10 2.52
N ALA A 15 -10.32 -45.85 2.22
CA ALA A 15 -9.29 -46.87 2.35
C ALA A 15 -9.05 -47.18 3.84
N LEU A 16 -9.00 -48.47 4.18
CA LEU A 16 -8.73 -48.93 5.54
C LEU A 16 -7.56 -49.94 5.51
N PRO A 17 -6.31 -49.45 5.52
CA PRO A 17 -5.15 -50.33 5.58
C PRO A 17 -5.05 -50.99 6.97
N PRO A 18 -4.18 -52.01 7.16
CA PRO A 18 -3.95 -52.61 8.47
C PRO A 18 -3.46 -51.59 9.50
N LEU A 19 -3.74 -51.82 10.79
CA LEU A 19 -3.38 -50.89 11.88
C LEU A 19 -1.90 -50.43 11.85
N PRO A 20 -0.90 -51.31 11.65
CA PRO A 20 0.50 -50.86 11.59
C PRO A 20 0.79 -49.87 10.45
N GLU A 21 0.10 -50.02 9.31
CA GLU A 21 0.24 -49.11 8.18
C GLU A 21 -0.48 -47.78 8.45
N GLN A 22 -1.65 -47.82 9.09
CA GLN A 22 -2.35 -46.61 9.55
C GLN A 22 -1.46 -45.77 10.47
N GLU A 23 -0.83 -46.40 11.48
CA GLU A 23 0.07 -45.73 12.42
C GLU A 23 1.30 -45.13 11.71
N ALA A 24 1.88 -45.85 10.74
CA ALA A 24 3.00 -45.36 9.94
C ALA A 24 2.60 -44.16 9.07
N ILE A 25 1.42 -44.20 8.44
CA ILE A 25 0.88 -43.09 7.64
C ILE A 25 0.66 -41.87 8.53
N VAL A 26 -0.01 -42.02 9.68
CA VAL A 26 -0.30 -40.92 10.61
C VAL A 26 1.01 -40.31 11.11
N THR A 27 1.95 -41.13 11.58
CA THR A 27 3.26 -40.65 12.06
C THR A 27 4.01 -39.87 10.98
N TYR A 28 4.00 -40.36 9.74
CA TYR A 28 4.60 -39.66 8.61
C TYR A 28 3.92 -38.31 8.38
N LEU A 29 2.58 -38.29 8.28
CA LEU A 29 1.81 -37.07 8.03
C LEU A 29 2.01 -36.04 9.14
N ASP A 30 1.92 -36.45 10.42
CA ASP A 30 2.14 -35.57 11.56
C ASP A 30 3.54 -34.94 11.51
N SER A 31 4.57 -35.72 11.18
CA SER A 31 5.93 -35.20 11.04
C SER A 31 6.08 -34.20 9.89
N LYS A 32 5.30 -34.35 8.82
CA LYS A 32 5.32 -33.44 7.66
C LYS A 32 4.54 -32.17 7.93
N VAL A 33 3.36 -32.30 8.54
CA VAL A 33 2.51 -31.17 8.93
C VAL A 33 3.24 -30.31 9.96
N ALA A 34 3.86 -30.90 10.99
CA ALA A 34 4.63 -30.16 11.99
C ALA A 34 5.78 -29.33 11.37
N LYS A 35 6.46 -29.87 10.36
CA LYS A 35 7.51 -29.13 9.62
C LYS A 35 6.93 -27.98 8.79
N ILE A 36 5.78 -28.18 8.17
CA ILE A 36 5.09 -27.14 7.41
C ILE A 36 4.68 -26.00 8.36
N ASP A 37 4.10 -26.34 9.51
CA ASP A 37 3.69 -25.36 10.52
C ASP A 37 4.88 -24.58 11.08
N GLU A 38 6.02 -25.25 11.31
CA GLU A 38 7.26 -24.58 11.70
C GLU A 38 7.73 -23.57 10.63
N TYR A 39 7.73 -23.97 9.36
CA TYR A 39 8.12 -23.05 8.27
C TYR A 39 7.15 -21.88 8.11
N ILE A 40 5.85 -22.10 8.26
CA ILE A 40 4.85 -21.02 8.27
C ILE A 40 5.16 -20.03 9.40
N SER A 41 5.38 -20.54 10.63
CA SER A 41 5.69 -19.69 11.77
C SER A 41 6.96 -18.86 11.57
N ILE A 42 8.01 -19.44 11.00
CA ILE A 42 9.25 -18.72 10.68
C ILE A 42 9.01 -17.65 9.61
N ALA A 43 8.26 -17.98 8.56
CA ALA A 43 7.95 -17.04 7.49
C ALA A 43 7.14 -15.83 8.00
N GLU A 44 6.11 -16.07 8.81
CA GLU A 44 5.30 -15.01 9.42
C GLU A 44 6.13 -14.08 10.32
N LYS A 45 6.99 -14.65 11.17
CA LYS A 45 7.92 -13.86 12.01
C LYS A 45 8.87 -13.02 11.15
N LYS A 46 9.37 -13.57 10.05
CA LYS A 46 10.26 -12.85 9.13
C LYS A 46 9.55 -11.71 8.41
N ILE A 47 8.30 -11.91 8.00
CA ILE A 47 7.48 -10.85 7.38
C ILE A 47 7.30 -9.70 8.37
N ALA A 48 6.88 -9.99 9.60
CA ALA A 48 6.69 -8.97 10.64
C ALA A 48 7.99 -8.17 10.91
N ALA A 49 9.12 -8.86 11.05
CA ALA A 49 10.42 -8.20 11.26
C ALA A 49 10.84 -7.33 10.06
N LEU A 50 10.55 -7.75 8.83
CA LEU A 50 10.85 -6.97 7.63
C LEU A 50 9.94 -5.74 7.52
N GLU A 51 8.67 -5.83 7.92
CA GLU A 51 7.75 -4.69 7.95
C GLU A 51 8.20 -3.63 8.97
N GLU A 52 8.60 -4.06 10.17
CA GLU A 52 9.15 -3.17 11.20
C GLU A 52 10.46 -2.51 10.74
N LEU A 53 11.38 -3.29 10.16
CA LEU A 53 12.62 -2.77 9.61
C LEU A 53 12.36 -1.76 8.48
N LYS A 54 11.42 -2.05 7.58
CA LYS A 54 11.03 -1.13 6.50
C LYS A 54 10.54 0.20 7.06
N GLN A 55 9.63 0.17 8.04
CA GLN A 55 9.11 1.39 8.67
C GLN A 55 10.22 2.20 9.33
N THR A 56 11.13 1.52 10.04
CA THR A 56 12.28 2.15 10.70
C THR A 56 13.22 2.80 9.69
N ILE A 57 13.59 2.09 8.62
CA ILE A 57 14.46 2.61 7.56
C ILE A 57 13.84 3.84 6.90
N ILE A 58 12.53 3.79 6.57
CA ILE A 58 11.82 4.93 5.99
C ILE A 58 11.86 6.11 6.97
N ALA A 59 11.48 5.89 8.24
CA ALA A 59 11.46 6.93 9.25
C ALA A 59 12.84 7.58 9.44
N GLU A 60 13.91 6.80 9.52
CA GLU A 60 15.28 7.31 9.58
C GLU A 60 15.65 8.09 8.32
N ALA A 61 15.39 7.55 7.13
CA ALA A 61 15.75 8.21 5.87
C ALA A 61 15.02 9.55 5.67
N VAL A 62 13.73 9.64 6.02
CA VAL A 62 12.93 10.86 5.82
C VAL A 62 13.12 11.90 6.93
N THR A 63 13.69 11.53 8.09
CA THR A 63 13.95 12.48 9.18
C THR A 63 15.43 12.84 9.35
N ARG A 64 16.34 11.93 9.02
CA ARG A 64 17.80 12.08 9.22
C ARG A 64 18.60 12.02 7.92
N GLY A 65 17.96 11.72 6.79
CA GLY A 65 18.64 11.54 5.52
C GLY A 65 19.38 10.20 5.42
N ILE A 66 20.12 10.03 4.33
CA ILE A 66 20.83 8.78 4.00
C ILE A 66 22.22 8.73 4.68
N HIS A 67 22.82 9.89 4.96
CA HIS A 67 24.14 10.01 5.58
C HIS A 67 23.99 10.20 7.09
N LYS A 68 24.61 9.31 7.88
CA LYS A 68 24.47 9.30 9.34
C LYS A 68 25.32 10.35 10.06
N ASP A 69 26.37 10.84 9.40
CA ASP A 69 27.39 11.72 10.00
C ASP A 69 27.14 13.21 9.74
N VAL A 70 25.89 13.59 9.45
CA VAL A 70 25.51 14.99 9.24
C VAL A 70 25.14 15.66 10.57
N PRO A 71 25.54 16.93 10.79
CA PRO A 71 25.06 17.71 11.92
C PRO A 71 23.54 17.79 11.94
N MET A 72 22.96 17.73 13.14
CA MET A 72 21.51 17.71 13.35
C MET A 72 21.05 18.97 14.09
N ARG A 73 19.89 19.49 13.73
CA ARG A 73 19.21 20.60 14.43
C ARG A 73 17.77 20.22 14.76
N ASP A 74 17.19 20.87 15.77
CA ASP A 74 15.76 20.76 16.03
C ASP A 74 14.97 21.35 14.85
N SER A 75 14.00 20.61 14.34
CA SER A 75 13.09 21.08 13.29
C SER A 75 12.13 22.15 13.81
N GLY A 76 11.90 22.24 15.12
CA GLY A 76 10.85 23.06 15.71
C GLY A 76 9.44 22.49 15.52
N VAL A 77 9.32 21.28 14.95
CA VAL A 77 8.06 20.57 14.74
C VAL A 77 8.00 19.38 15.70
N LYS A 78 7.08 19.45 16.67
CA LYS A 78 6.99 18.51 17.82
C LYS A 78 7.03 17.02 17.44
N TRP A 79 6.44 16.64 16.31
CA TRP A 79 6.34 15.24 15.89
C TRP A 79 7.47 14.78 14.96
N ILE A 80 8.31 15.68 14.45
CA ILE A 80 9.48 15.34 13.62
C ILE A 80 10.73 15.20 14.50
N GLY A 81 10.96 16.16 15.40
CA GLY A 81 12.18 16.19 16.22
C GLY A 81 13.40 16.71 15.46
N MET A 82 14.50 15.96 15.48
CA MET A 82 15.79 16.37 14.91
C MET A 82 15.86 16.08 13.41
N ILE A 83 16.37 17.05 12.63
CA ILE A 83 16.60 16.95 11.19
C ILE A 83 18.02 17.38 10.83
N PRO A 84 18.56 17.02 9.65
CA PRO A 84 19.85 17.52 9.20
C PRO A 84 19.91 19.04 9.15
N GLU A 85 21.01 19.61 9.63
CA GLU A 85 21.16 21.06 9.80
C GLU A 85 21.00 21.82 8.47
N HIS A 86 21.50 21.23 7.39
CA HIS A 86 21.45 21.77 6.03
C HIS A 86 20.09 21.65 5.32
N TRP A 87 19.08 21.03 5.94
CA TRP A 87 17.74 20.94 5.34
C TRP A 87 16.94 22.21 5.58
N ASP A 88 16.24 22.69 4.56
CA ASP A 88 15.31 23.82 4.66
C ASP A 88 13.90 23.36 5.02
N LEU A 89 13.20 24.17 5.82
CA LEU A 89 11.79 23.96 6.14
C LEU A 89 10.92 24.87 5.29
N LEU A 90 10.24 24.29 4.32
CA LEU A 90 9.39 24.99 3.38
C LEU A 90 7.94 24.54 3.48
N ARG A 91 7.01 25.46 3.23
CA ARG A 91 5.58 25.12 3.13
C ARG A 91 5.32 24.44 1.79
N ALA A 92 4.59 23.32 1.78
CA ALA A 92 4.26 22.59 0.56
C ALA A 92 3.66 23.48 -0.55
N LYS A 93 2.79 24.46 -0.22
CA LYS A 93 2.23 25.42 -1.18
C LYS A 93 3.27 26.29 -1.93
N ASN A 94 4.47 26.43 -1.36
CA ASN A 94 5.57 27.15 -1.99
C ASN A 94 6.31 26.26 -3.00
N ILE A 95 6.30 24.95 -2.77
CA ILE A 95 6.99 23.94 -3.59
C ILE A 95 6.10 23.38 -4.71
N PHE A 96 4.81 23.21 -4.43
CA PHE A 96 3.85 22.58 -5.33
C PHE A 96 2.87 23.58 -5.92
N GLU A 97 2.46 23.33 -7.15
CA GLU A 97 1.37 24.01 -7.83
C GLU A 97 0.22 23.04 -8.06
N ARG A 98 -0.99 23.49 -7.73
CA ARG A 98 -2.21 22.72 -7.98
C ARG A 98 -2.52 22.72 -9.46
N GLN A 99 -2.77 21.53 -9.99
CA GLN A 99 -3.16 21.32 -11.36
C GLN A 99 -4.66 21.11 -11.44
N PHE A 100 -5.28 21.70 -12.47
CA PHE A 100 -6.63 21.39 -12.87
C PHE A 100 -6.63 21.19 -14.37
N ARG A 101 -6.95 19.97 -14.81
CA ARG A 101 -6.88 19.58 -16.22
C ARG A 101 -8.22 18.99 -16.67
N PRO A 102 -8.62 19.21 -17.93
CA PRO A 102 -9.77 18.53 -18.49
C PRO A 102 -9.55 17.02 -18.51
N VAL A 103 -10.64 16.28 -18.32
CA VAL A 103 -10.69 14.82 -18.47
C VAL A 103 -10.63 14.50 -19.98
N ARG A 104 -9.85 13.48 -20.35
CA ARG A 104 -9.85 12.90 -21.71
C ARG A 104 -10.92 11.83 -21.81
N ASP A 105 -11.44 11.58 -23.01
CA ASP A 105 -12.47 10.54 -23.23
C ASP A 105 -11.99 9.13 -22.86
N CYS A 106 -10.68 8.88 -22.97
CA CYS A 106 -10.05 7.62 -22.59
C CYS A 106 -9.66 7.53 -21.10
N ASP A 107 -9.87 8.60 -20.31
CA ASP A 107 -9.46 8.61 -18.91
C ASP A 107 -10.40 7.73 -18.07
N GLU A 108 -9.82 6.74 -17.39
CA GLU A 108 -10.50 5.89 -16.41
C GLU A 108 -10.26 6.38 -14.98
N VAL A 109 -11.04 5.86 -14.02
CA VAL A 109 -11.00 6.35 -12.63
C VAL A 109 -9.71 5.94 -11.93
N VAL A 110 -8.93 6.94 -11.51
CA VAL A 110 -7.79 6.80 -10.60
C VAL A 110 -8.30 6.94 -9.17
N THR A 111 -7.80 6.09 -8.27
CA THR A 111 -8.14 6.13 -6.84
C THR A 111 -6.90 6.35 -6.00
N CYS A 112 -7.03 7.26 -5.03
CA CYS A 112 -6.03 7.51 -4.00
C CYS A 112 -6.39 6.67 -2.76
N PHE A 113 -5.67 5.57 -2.56
CA PHE A 113 -5.93 4.59 -1.51
C PHE A 113 -5.20 4.94 -0.20
N ARG A 114 -5.73 4.47 0.93
CA ARG A 114 -5.18 4.73 2.27
C ARG A 114 -3.82 4.11 2.55
N ASP A 115 -3.35 3.21 1.70
CA ASP A 115 -2.00 2.65 1.75
C ASP A 115 -0.99 3.45 0.92
N GLY A 116 -1.35 4.68 0.49
CA GLY A 116 -0.50 5.57 -0.28
C GLY A 116 -0.49 5.31 -1.79
N GLN A 117 -1.10 4.23 -2.26
CA GLN A 117 -1.13 3.92 -3.70
C GLN A 117 -2.12 4.82 -4.43
N VAL A 118 -1.69 5.37 -5.57
CA VAL A 118 -2.53 6.16 -6.46
C VAL A 118 -2.47 5.55 -7.86
N THR A 119 -3.49 4.76 -8.21
CA THR A 119 -3.51 3.98 -9.45
C THR A 119 -4.93 3.93 -10.03
N LEU A 120 -5.05 3.54 -11.29
CA LEU A 120 -6.32 3.13 -11.88
C LEU A 120 -6.99 2.03 -11.04
N ARG A 121 -8.30 2.14 -10.83
CA ARG A 121 -9.09 1.17 -10.04
C ARG A 121 -8.87 -0.26 -10.51
N LYS A 122 -8.93 -0.47 -11.83
CA LYS A 122 -8.79 -1.77 -12.49
C LYS A 122 -7.47 -2.50 -12.19
N ASN A 123 -6.41 -1.77 -11.84
CA ASN A 123 -5.12 -2.37 -11.51
C ASN A 123 -5.15 -3.09 -10.15
N ARG A 124 -6.11 -2.76 -9.28
CA ARG A 124 -6.21 -3.33 -7.92
C ARG A 124 -7.34 -4.34 -7.81
N ARG A 125 -8.52 -3.98 -8.31
CA ARG A 125 -9.70 -4.85 -8.38
C ARG A 125 -10.71 -4.27 -9.37
N ILE A 126 -11.61 -5.11 -9.87
CA ILE A 126 -12.60 -4.70 -10.89
C ILE A 126 -13.97 -4.43 -10.25
N GLU A 127 -14.24 -4.97 -9.07
CA GLU A 127 -15.55 -4.92 -8.41
C GLU A 127 -15.48 -4.37 -6.97
N GLY A 128 -16.65 -4.06 -6.40
CA GLY A 128 -16.78 -3.58 -5.03
C GLY A 128 -16.49 -2.10 -4.83
N PHE A 129 -16.53 -1.30 -5.90
CA PHE A 129 -16.48 0.16 -5.83
C PHE A 129 -17.85 0.78 -6.02
N THR A 130 -18.10 1.87 -5.29
CA THR A 130 -19.21 2.76 -5.59
C THR A 130 -18.83 3.58 -6.82
N GLU A 131 -19.50 3.29 -7.93
CA GLU A 131 -19.34 4.05 -9.16
C GLU A 131 -20.22 5.30 -9.14
N SER A 132 -19.67 6.41 -9.63
CA SER A 132 -20.42 7.66 -9.70
C SER A 132 -21.32 7.63 -10.94
N LEU A 133 -22.63 7.84 -10.75
CA LEU A 133 -23.57 7.97 -11.87
C LEU A 133 -23.28 9.20 -12.74
N LYS A 134 -22.65 10.23 -12.16
CA LYS A 134 -22.24 11.46 -12.84
C LYS A 134 -20.86 11.90 -12.36
N GLU A 135 -19.98 12.23 -13.30
CA GLU A 135 -18.60 12.65 -13.05
C GLU A 135 -18.43 14.18 -13.06
N ILE A 136 -19.40 14.89 -12.46
CA ILE A 136 -19.41 16.36 -12.46
C ILE A 136 -18.19 16.90 -11.70
N GLY A 137 -17.42 17.77 -12.35
CA GLY A 137 -16.25 18.40 -11.75
C GLY A 137 -15.02 17.50 -11.63
N TYR A 138 -15.04 16.33 -12.28
CA TYR A 138 -13.85 15.49 -12.36
C TYR A 138 -12.73 16.21 -13.11
N GLN A 139 -11.49 15.90 -12.74
CA GLN A 139 -10.29 16.46 -13.33
C GLN A 139 -9.36 15.35 -13.83
N GLY A 140 -8.55 15.68 -14.84
CA GLY A 140 -7.52 14.79 -15.36
C GLY A 140 -6.34 14.64 -14.40
N ILE A 141 -5.96 13.40 -14.13
CA ILE A 141 -4.79 12.98 -13.36
C ILE A 141 -3.78 12.37 -14.31
N ARG A 142 -2.51 12.72 -14.16
CA ARG A 142 -1.43 12.19 -14.99
C ARG A 142 -0.41 11.47 -14.14
N LYS A 143 0.22 10.48 -14.74
CA LYS A 143 1.33 9.77 -14.12
C LYS A 143 2.39 10.77 -13.66
N GLY A 144 2.82 10.63 -12.40
CA GLY A 144 3.77 11.53 -11.75
C GLY A 144 3.12 12.69 -10.95
N ASP A 145 1.81 12.92 -11.08
CA ASP A 145 1.12 13.88 -10.21
C ASP A 145 1.11 13.38 -8.76
N LEU A 146 1.43 14.27 -7.81
CA LEU A 146 1.12 14.03 -6.40
C LEU A 146 -0.37 14.27 -6.19
N VAL A 147 -1.10 13.24 -5.80
CA VAL A 147 -2.54 13.29 -5.56
C VAL A 147 -2.81 13.21 -4.07
N ILE A 148 -3.56 14.18 -3.56
CA ILE A 148 -3.92 14.28 -2.14
C ILE A 148 -5.43 14.20 -2.02
N HIS A 149 -5.93 13.21 -1.27
CA HIS A 149 -7.35 13.13 -0.93
C HIS A 149 -7.68 14.14 0.17
N GLN A 150 -8.49 15.18 -0.12
CA GLN A 150 -8.75 16.26 0.84
C GLN A 150 -9.31 15.78 2.19
N MET A 151 -10.10 14.71 2.18
CA MET A 151 -10.73 14.18 3.41
C MET A 151 -9.96 13.06 4.10
N ASP A 152 -9.10 12.33 3.40
CA ASP A 152 -8.53 11.05 3.88
C ASP A 152 -7.00 11.05 3.85
N ALA A 153 -6.34 12.17 3.47
CA ALA A 153 -4.89 12.25 3.45
C ALA A 153 -4.26 11.96 4.83
N PHE A 154 -4.94 12.34 5.92
CA PHE A 154 -4.49 12.03 7.28
C PHE A 154 -4.46 10.51 7.57
N ALA A 155 -5.24 9.72 6.82
CA ALA A 155 -5.32 8.27 6.92
C ALA A 155 -4.51 7.55 5.82
N GLY A 156 -3.58 8.26 5.16
CA GLY A 156 -2.68 7.71 4.16
C GLY A 156 -3.16 7.80 2.72
N SER A 157 -4.31 8.42 2.44
CA SER A 157 -4.75 8.69 1.05
C SER A 157 -4.02 9.89 0.45
N ILE A 158 -2.73 9.70 0.20
CA ILE A 158 -1.82 10.62 -0.48
C ILE A 158 -0.74 9.81 -1.20
N GLY A 159 -0.41 10.15 -2.45
CA GLY A 159 0.67 9.48 -3.16
C GLY A 159 0.86 9.95 -4.60
N VAL A 160 1.87 9.42 -5.28
CA VAL A 160 2.13 9.73 -6.69
C VAL A 160 1.33 8.81 -7.59
N SER A 161 0.65 9.39 -8.58
CA SER A 161 -0.08 8.59 -9.53
C SER A 161 0.86 7.81 -10.45
N ASP A 162 0.66 6.50 -10.57
CA ASP A 162 1.39 5.65 -11.51
C ASP A 162 0.73 5.57 -12.91
N SER A 163 -0.45 6.18 -13.05
CA SER A 163 -1.35 6.02 -14.18
C SER A 163 -1.94 7.36 -14.65
N ASP A 164 -2.30 7.43 -15.93
CA ASP A 164 -3.15 8.50 -16.45
C ASP A 164 -4.62 8.14 -16.23
N GLY A 165 -5.44 9.12 -15.88
CA GLY A 165 -6.89 8.94 -15.79
C GLY A 165 -7.61 10.17 -15.26
N LYS A 166 -8.68 9.96 -14.52
CA LYS A 166 -9.52 11.02 -13.95
C LYS A 166 -9.81 10.78 -12.48
N GLY A 167 -10.06 11.85 -11.74
CA GLY A 167 -10.42 11.78 -10.33
C GLY A 167 -11.48 12.81 -9.95
N THR A 168 -12.14 12.53 -8.83
CA THR A 168 -13.14 13.40 -8.21
C THR A 168 -12.56 14.79 -7.85
N PRO A 169 -13.39 15.85 -7.78
CA PRO A 169 -12.96 17.18 -7.32
C PRO A 169 -12.41 17.21 -5.87
N VAL A 170 -12.66 16.15 -5.08
CA VAL A 170 -12.06 16.00 -3.74
C VAL A 170 -10.55 15.79 -3.80
N TYR A 171 -10.01 15.37 -4.95
CA TYR A 171 -8.57 15.21 -5.11
C TYR A 171 -7.90 16.54 -5.39
N ILE A 172 -6.75 16.77 -4.76
CA ILE A 172 -5.83 17.86 -5.13
C ILE A 172 -4.68 17.21 -5.88
N CYS A 173 -4.54 17.55 -7.16
CA CYS A 173 -3.44 17.10 -7.99
C CYS A 173 -2.37 18.19 -8.02
N CYS A 174 -1.12 17.81 -7.75
CA CYS A 174 -0.02 18.74 -7.57
C CYS A 174 1.17 18.34 -8.45
N LEU A 175 1.83 19.34 -9.02
CA LEU A 175 3.15 19.20 -9.62
C LEU A 175 4.17 20.06 -8.86
N PRO A 176 5.45 19.66 -8.82
CA PRO A 176 6.49 20.54 -8.30
C PRO A 176 6.62 21.77 -9.20
N LYS A 177 6.77 22.95 -8.59
CA LYS A 177 7.04 24.20 -9.31
C LYS A 177 8.43 24.21 -9.93
N ASP A 178 9.37 23.50 -9.31
CA ASP A 178 10.74 23.34 -9.77
C ASP A 178 11.13 21.86 -9.76
N SER A 179 11.11 21.25 -10.94
CA SER A 179 11.43 19.84 -11.15
C SER A 179 12.92 19.52 -11.01
N LYS A 180 13.80 20.52 -10.94
CA LYS A 180 15.25 20.30 -10.70
C LYS A 180 15.53 20.04 -9.22
N ASN A 181 14.84 20.78 -8.36
CA ASN A 181 15.01 20.68 -6.91
C ASN A 181 14.05 19.68 -6.26
N VAL A 182 12.95 19.35 -6.95
CA VAL A 182 11.94 18.44 -6.42
C VAL A 182 11.63 17.36 -7.45
N ASN A 183 12.13 16.16 -7.15
CA ASN A 183 11.97 15.00 -8.00
C ASN A 183 10.87 14.08 -7.44
N VAL A 184 9.81 13.91 -8.24
CA VAL A 184 8.65 13.05 -7.96
C VAL A 184 9.03 11.59 -7.72
N TYR A 185 10.19 11.15 -8.23
CA TYR A 185 10.73 9.81 -8.00
C TYR A 185 10.99 9.52 -6.52
N PHE A 186 11.32 10.55 -5.74
CA PHE A 186 11.61 10.41 -4.30
C PHE A 186 10.39 10.69 -3.41
N TYR A 187 9.19 10.80 -3.97
CA TYR A 187 8.00 10.90 -3.13
C TYR A 187 7.74 9.50 -2.55
N ALA A 188 7.84 9.42 -1.23
CA ALA A 188 7.65 8.18 -0.46
C ALA A 188 6.17 7.89 -0.22
#